data_AF-A0A1X7K8A2-F1
#
_entry.id   AF-A0A1X7K8A2-F1
#
_cell.length_a   1.000
_cell.length_b   1.000
_cell.length_c   1.000
_cell.angle_alpha   90.00
_cell.angle_beta   90.00
_cell.angle_gamma   90.00
#
_symmetry.space_group_name_H-M   'P 1'
#
loop_
_entity.id
_entity.type
_entity.pdbx_description
1 polymer ?
#
loop_
_entity_poly.entity_id
_entity_poly.type
_entity_poly.pdbx_seq_one_letter_code
_entity_poly.pdbx_strand_id
1 'polypeptide(L)'
;MSRVAYTYGRRGRLNSANSGVRETAPTYGKPRNSLFSEKAGGHIKVELNNERLVAHLLIIDPRVKAFQPQPFTVDLIDQRMLFTRDAVRTAWHKHREIPGPKFYTPDFSVDWTDGLHQAIEVKGEGNEGDDVYWDKIARARPILAANGYPLRSVVVPKNGRNPLRMNPGVLKQAIHRLDAWLTDELVARVTRRCESGPISVGALCAEVQLLPGVIPVLLVGGVISADIAHHTICSTLEVSLAYGDLSHLYLIEEMETARGMNG
;
A
#
# COMPACT_ATOMS: atom_id res chain seq x y z
N MET A 1 58.80 -11.88 -11.67
CA MET A 1 57.82 -11.48 -10.64
C MET A 1 56.47 -11.24 -11.33
N SER A 2 55.53 -12.17 -11.15
CA SER A 2 54.23 -12.18 -11.82
C SER A 2 53.24 -11.23 -11.12
N ARG A 3 52.65 -10.28 -11.87
CA ARG A 3 51.61 -9.38 -11.35
C ARG A 3 50.26 -10.11 -11.40
N VAL A 4 49.69 -10.35 -10.23
CA VAL A 4 48.33 -10.87 -10.05
C VAL A 4 47.32 -9.79 -10.47
N ALA A 5 46.48 -10.10 -11.46
CA ALA A 5 45.39 -9.23 -11.87
C ALA A 5 44.20 -9.42 -10.91
N TYR A 6 43.87 -8.37 -10.14
CA TYR A 6 42.66 -8.34 -9.33
C TYR A 6 41.45 -8.10 -10.23
N THR A 7 40.60 -9.11 -10.37
CA THR A 7 39.27 -8.99 -10.99
C THR A 7 38.33 -8.24 -10.04
N TYR A 8 38.28 -6.91 -10.18
CA TYR A 8 37.20 -6.12 -9.59
C TYR A 8 35.87 -6.55 -10.23
N GLY A 9 34.88 -6.88 -9.39
CA GLY A 9 33.57 -7.36 -9.81
C GLY A 9 32.90 -6.46 -10.84
N ARG A 10 32.30 -7.08 -11.86
CA ARG A 10 31.46 -6.40 -12.85
C ARG A 10 30.39 -5.58 -12.13
N ARG A 11 30.43 -4.24 -12.28
CA ARG A 11 29.27 -3.39 -12.00
C ARG A 11 28.15 -3.80 -12.95
N GLY A 12 27.04 -4.27 -12.38
CA GLY A 12 25.80 -4.44 -13.12
C GLY A 12 25.39 -3.11 -13.74
N ARG A 13 25.09 -3.13 -15.04
CA ARG A 13 24.52 -2.00 -15.78
C ARG A 13 23.27 -1.47 -15.06
N LEU A 14 23.23 -0.17 -14.80
CA LEU A 14 22.04 0.56 -14.37
C LEU A 14 21.04 0.60 -15.54
N ASN A 15 20.15 -0.39 -15.60
CA ASN A 15 19.01 -0.42 -16.52
C ASN A 15 17.71 -0.26 -15.71
N SER A 16 17.47 0.91 -15.12
CA SER A 16 16.11 1.40 -14.80
C SER A 16 16.17 2.77 -14.14
N ALA A 17 15.16 3.60 -14.42
CA ALA A 17 14.92 4.86 -13.75
C ALA A 17 14.74 4.63 -12.24
N ASN A 18 15.30 5.51 -11.43
CA ASN A 18 15.31 5.46 -9.97
C ASN A 18 13.86 5.50 -9.42
N SER A 19 13.28 4.33 -9.13
CA SER A 19 11.90 4.16 -8.67
C SER A 19 11.75 4.30 -7.14
N GLY A 20 12.82 4.67 -6.44
CA GLY A 20 12.87 4.67 -4.97
C GLY A 20 12.87 3.26 -4.36
N VAL A 21 13.07 2.22 -5.18
CA VAL A 21 13.09 0.81 -4.76
C VAL A 21 14.53 0.31 -4.80
N ARG A 22 15.02 -0.23 -3.68
CA ARG A 22 16.24 -1.05 -3.66
C ARG A 22 15.85 -2.49 -3.37
N GLU A 23 16.08 -3.36 -4.35
CA GLU A 23 16.18 -4.80 -4.08
C GLU A 23 17.48 -5.03 -3.30
N THR A 24 17.36 -5.39 -2.03
CA THR A 24 18.51 -5.77 -1.21
C THR A 24 18.79 -7.26 -1.41
N ALA A 25 20.07 -7.62 -1.57
CA ALA A 25 20.50 -9.00 -1.72
C ALA A 25 19.93 -9.91 -0.61
N PRO A 26 19.46 -11.11 -0.95
CA PRO A 26 18.83 -12.01 0.01
C PRO A 26 19.87 -12.53 1.00
N THR A 27 19.77 -12.11 2.25
CA THR A 27 20.31 -12.89 3.38
C THR A 27 19.18 -13.79 3.86
N TYR A 28 19.32 -15.11 3.67
CA TYR A 28 18.34 -16.16 4.01
C TYR A 28 17.10 -16.30 3.09
N GLY A 29 17.28 -16.16 1.77
CA GLY A 29 16.37 -16.82 0.80
C GLY A 29 14.96 -16.26 0.59
N LYS A 30 14.60 -15.11 1.17
CA LYS A 30 13.38 -14.37 0.81
C LYS A 30 13.73 -12.98 0.26
N PRO A 31 13.34 -12.61 -0.97
CA PRO A 31 13.51 -11.25 -1.46
C PRO A 31 12.70 -10.30 -0.57
N ARG A 32 13.39 -9.34 0.06
CA ARG A 32 12.77 -8.32 0.91
C ARG A 32 12.45 -7.10 0.06
N ASN A 33 11.17 -6.75 -0.01
CA ASN A 33 10.73 -5.51 -0.61
C ASN A 33 10.95 -4.37 0.38
N SER A 34 11.86 -3.45 0.08
CA SER A 34 12.05 -2.23 0.86
C SER A 34 11.31 -1.06 0.20
N LEU A 35 10.63 -0.24 1.00
CA LEU A 35 10.00 0.99 0.54
C LEU A 35 10.21 2.10 1.56
N PHE A 36 10.26 3.35 1.10
CA PHE A 36 10.28 4.53 1.96
C PHE A 36 8.88 5.15 2.00
N SER A 37 8.45 5.57 3.19
CA SER A 37 7.27 6.39 3.42
C SER A 37 7.40 7.16 4.72
N GLU A 38 7.08 8.45 4.69
CA GLU A 38 7.01 9.27 5.91
C GLU A 38 5.89 8.81 6.85
N LYS A 39 4.73 8.41 6.28
CA LYS A 39 3.61 7.81 7.04
C LYS A 39 4.00 6.51 7.75
N ALA A 40 5.04 5.84 7.29
CA ALA A 40 5.56 4.62 7.90
C ALA A 40 6.81 4.85 8.78
N GLY A 41 7.15 6.11 9.09
CA GLY A 41 8.33 6.45 9.86
C GLY A 41 9.66 6.19 9.15
N GLY A 42 9.66 6.12 7.81
CA GLY A 42 10.84 5.98 6.97
C GLY A 42 10.88 4.69 6.15
N HIS A 43 11.99 3.96 6.22
CA HIS A 43 12.18 2.72 5.47
C HIS A 43 11.49 1.55 6.15
N ILE A 44 10.52 0.95 5.45
CA ILE A 44 9.87 -0.28 5.89
C ILE A 44 10.20 -1.46 4.98
N LYS A 45 10.06 -2.65 5.55
CA LYS A 45 10.21 -3.93 4.87
C LYS A 45 8.86 -4.62 4.86
N VAL A 46 8.47 -5.12 3.70
CA VAL A 46 7.29 -5.97 3.53
C VAL A 46 7.73 -7.31 2.95
N GLU A 47 7.06 -8.39 3.34
CA GLU A 47 7.48 -9.75 2.98
C GLU A 47 6.98 -10.15 1.60
N LEU A 48 5.77 -9.71 1.24
CA LEU A 48 5.09 -10.13 0.02
C LEU A 48 4.81 -8.95 -0.94
N ASN A 49 4.63 -9.28 -2.22
CA ASN A 49 4.27 -8.30 -3.24
C ASN A 49 2.87 -7.70 -3.01
N ASN A 50 1.95 -8.46 -2.43
CA ASN A 50 0.61 -7.98 -2.11
C ASN A 50 0.64 -6.99 -0.93
N GLU A 51 1.42 -7.27 0.11
CA GLU A 51 1.68 -6.30 1.19
C GLU A 51 2.31 -5.01 0.64
N ARG A 52 3.25 -5.12 -0.30
CA ARG A 52 3.84 -3.95 -0.96
C ARG A 52 2.80 -3.09 -1.68
N LEU A 53 1.83 -3.73 -2.34
CA LEU A 53 0.75 -3.02 -3.01
C LEU A 53 -0.14 -2.29 -1.99
N VAL A 54 -0.57 -2.98 -0.93
CA VAL A 54 -1.38 -2.38 0.13
C VAL A 54 -0.63 -1.23 0.81
N ALA A 55 0.68 -1.37 1.04
CA ALA A 55 1.50 -0.28 1.53
C ALA A 55 1.51 0.93 0.57
N HIS A 56 1.51 0.73 -0.75
CA HIS A 56 1.35 1.86 -1.69
C HIS A 56 -0.01 2.54 -1.55
N LEU A 57 -1.08 1.77 -1.34
CA LEU A 57 -2.42 2.32 -1.12
C LEU A 57 -2.49 3.13 0.17
N LEU A 58 -1.92 2.63 1.27
CA LEU A 58 -1.83 3.36 2.53
C LEU A 58 -1.01 4.66 2.41
N ILE A 59 -0.02 4.69 1.52
CA ILE A 59 0.76 5.90 1.25
C ILE A 59 -0.10 6.94 0.55
N ILE A 60 -0.87 6.55 -0.46
CA ILE A 60 -1.65 7.49 -1.28
C ILE A 60 -2.98 7.91 -0.65
N ASP A 61 -3.56 7.13 0.26
CA ASP A 61 -4.81 7.47 0.92
C ASP A 61 -4.59 8.65 1.90
N PRO A 62 -5.21 9.83 1.68
CA PRO A 62 -5.00 11.02 2.50
C PRO A 62 -5.56 10.88 3.93
N ARG A 63 -6.45 9.91 4.18
CA ARG A 63 -7.00 9.64 5.52
C ARG A 63 -6.03 8.86 6.40
N VAL A 64 -5.00 8.24 5.81
CA VAL A 64 -3.97 7.53 6.56
C VAL A 64 -2.98 8.55 7.13
N LYS A 65 -2.94 8.64 8.46
CA LYS A 65 -1.95 9.45 9.20
C LYS A 65 -0.63 8.71 9.33
N ALA A 66 -0.69 7.45 9.77
CA ALA A 66 0.49 6.61 9.91
C ALA A 66 0.13 5.13 9.71
N PHE A 67 1.12 4.29 9.40
CA PHE A 67 0.93 2.84 9.38
C PHE A 67 2.22 2.10 9.71
N GLN A 68 2.10 0.89 10.23
CA GLN A 68 3.24 0.05 10.60
C GLN A 68 3.03 -1.39 10.11
N PRO A 69 4.00 -1.98 9.39
CA PRO A 69 3.93 -3.40 9.05
C PRO A 69 4.24 -4.28 10.25
N GLN A 70 3.54 -5.42 10.36
CA GLN A 70 3.72 -6.44 11.41
C GLN A 70 3.81 -5.81 12.82
N PRO A 71 2.80 -5.02 13.21
CA PRO A 71 2.92 -4.05 14.32
C PRO A 71 3.00 -4.70 15.71
N PHE A 72 2.31 -5.83 15.90
CA PHE A 72 2.20 -6.55 17.17
C PHE A 72 1.73 -7.98 16.91
N THR A 73 1.88 -8.86 17.90
CA THR A 73 1.38 -10.24 17.85
C THR A 73 0.22 -10.42 18.82
N VAL A 74 -0.87 -11.01 18.36
CA VAL A 74 -1.99 -11.48 19.19
C VAL A 74 -1.67 -12.87 19.73
N ASP A 75 -1.65 -13.01 21.05
CA ASP A 75 -1.66 -14.28 21.75
C ASP A 75 -3.10 -14.81 21.81
N LEU A 76 -3.37 -15.87 21.07
CA LEU A 76 -4.70 -16.49 20.96
C LEU A 76 -5.04 -17.41 22.14
N ILE A 77 -4.05 -17.71 22.99
CA ILE A 77 -4.24 -18.53 24.20
C ILE A 77 -4.56 -17.62 25.38
N ASP A 78 -3.69 -16.64 25.66
CA ASP A 78 -3.88 -15.67 26.75
C ASP A 78 -4.80 -14.48 26.35
N GLN A 79 -5.29 -14.45 25.11
CA GLN A 79 -6.20 -13.42 24.58
C GLN A 79 -5.72 -11.98 24.77
N ARG A 80 -4.46 -11.70 24.39
CA ARG A 80 -3.82 -10.39 24.59
C ARG A 80 -2.93 -9.98 23.42
N MET A 81 -2.63 -8.68 23.32
CA MET A 81 -1.67 -8.16 22.34
C MET A 81 -0.26 -8.08 22.94
N LEU A 82 0.73 -8.48 22.14
CA LEU A 82 2.15 -8.52 22.47
C LEU A 82 2.89 -7.58 21.51
N PHE A 83 3.36 -6.44 22.03
CA PHE A 83 4.00 -5.39 21.24
C PHE A 83 5.53 -5.53 21.15
N THR A 84 6.13 -6.41 21.96
CA THR A 84 7.58 -6.59 22.02
C THR A 84 7.98 -8.02 21.73
N ARG A 85 9.19 -8.19 21.16
CA ARG A 85 9.75 -9.51 20.88
C ARG A 85 9.93 -10.35 22.14
N ASP A 86 10.27 -9.71 23.26
CA ASP A 86 10.44 -10.42 24.54
C ASP A 86 9.12 -10.92 25.10
N ALA A 87 8.04 -10.15 24.94
CA ALA A 87 6.70 -10.60 25.30
C ALA A 87 6.26 -11.80 24.44
N VAL A 88 6.51 -11.75 23.12
CA VAL A 88 6.26 -12.88 22.21
C VAL A 88 7.06 -14.11 22.60
N ARG A 89 8.36 -13.94 22.88
CA ARG A 89 9.23 -15.04 23.31
C ARG A 89 8.75 -15.68 24.62
N THR A 90 8.35 -14.86 25.59
CA THR A 90 7.84 -15.32 26.88
C THR A 90 6.55 -16.13 26.70
N ALA A 91 5.60 -15.61 25.92
CA ALA A 91 4.36 -16.31 25.59
C ALA A 91 4.64 -17.62 24.83
N TRP A 92 5.59 -17.61 23.89
CA TRP A 92 5.97 -18.80 23.13
C TRP A 92 6.49 -19.92 24.03
N HIS A 93 7.35 -19.59 25.00
CA HIS A 93 7.84 -20.57 25.98
C HIS A 93 6.72 -21.11 26.88
N LYS A 94 5.83 -20.23 27.36
CA LYS A 94 4.68 -20.59 28.19
C LYS A 94 3.75 -21.58 27.48
N HIS A 95 3.47 -21.33 26.20
CA HIS A 95 2.48 -22.08 25.43
C HIS A 95 3.08 -23.23 24.61
N ARG A 96 4.34 -23.61 24.84
CA ARG A 96 5.09 -24.54 23.98
C ARG A 96 4.36 -25.87 23.74
N GLU A 97 3.77 -26.45 24.79
CA GLU A 97 3.13 -27.76 24.76
C GLU A 97 1.66 -27.73 24.30
N ILE A 98 1.07 -26.55 24.10
CA ILE A 98 -0.32 -26.43 23.64
C ILE A 98 -0.37 -26.73 22.13
N PRO A 99 -1.24 -27.62 21.63
CA PRO A 99 -1.39 -27.85 20.20
C PRO A 99 -2.17 -26.72 19.49
N GLY A 100 -1.95 -26.57 18.18
CA GLY A 100 -2.71 -25.66 17.32
C GLY A 100 -2.17 -24.21 17.25
N PRO A 101 -2.90 -23.30 16.57
CA PRO A 101 -2.49 -21.90 16.38
C PRO A 101 -2.49 -21.11 17.70
N LYS A 102 -1.32 -20.53 18.03
CA LYS A 102 -1.08 -19.76 19.26
C LYS A 102 -0.98 -18.26 19.04
N PHE A 103 -0.43 -17.86 17.89
CA PHE A 103 -0.07 -16.48 17.62
C PHE A 103 -0.59 -16.05 16.26
N TYR A 104 -1.17 -14.86 16.20
CA TYR A 104 -1.57 -14.18 14.98
C TYR A 104 -0.89 -12.82 14.92
N THR A 105 -0.44 -12.39 13.75
CA THR A 105 0.17 -11.06 13.55
C THR A 105 -0.50 -10.50 12.30
N PRO A 106 -1.22 -9.36 12.39
CA PRO A 106 -1.76 -8.71 11.21
C PRO A 106 -0.63 -8.12 10.37
N ASP A 107 -0.89 -7.97 9.07
CA ASP A 107 0.12 -7.45 8.15
C ASP A 107 0.44 -5.97 8.40
N PHE A 108 -0.58 -5.17 8.76
CA PHE A 108 -0.41 -3.76 9.09
C PHE A 108 -1.28 -3.33 10.28
N SER A 109 -0.81 -2.31 11.00
CA SER A 109 -1.69 -1.38 11.72
C SER A 109 -1.73 -0.04 10.99
N VAL A 110 -2.86 0.64 11.07
CA VAL A 110 -3.11 1.93 10.45
C VAL A 110 -3.70 2.87 11.49
N ASP A 111 -3.15 4.07 11.55
CA ASP A 111 -3.68 5.20 12.29
C ASP A 111 -4.35 6.15 11.29
N TRP A 112 -5.64 6.38 11.46
CA TRP A 112 -6.42 7.27 10.63
C TRP A 112 -6.35 8.71 11.15
N THR A 113 -6.64 9.69 10.29
CA THR A 113 -6.63 11.12 10.65
C THR A 113 -7.70 11.51 11.65
N ASP A 114 -8.79 10.74 11.72
CA ASP A 114 -9.88 10.89 12.70
C ASP A 114 -9.54 10.32 14.10
N GLY A 115 -8.36 9.72 14.25
CA GLY A 115 -7.89 9.12 15.50
C GLY A 115 -8.30 7.66 15.69
N LEU A 116 -9.00 7.05 14.73
CA LEU A 116 -9.27 5.62 14.76
C LEU A 116 -8.02 4.81 14.44
N HIS A 117 -7.96 3.59 15.00
CA HIS A 117 -6.92 2.62 14.70
C HIS A 117 -7.53 1.39 14.02
N GLN A 118 -6.74 0.70 13.21
CA GLN A 118 -7.20 -0.47 12.47
C GLN A 118 -6.06 -1.45 12.23
N ALA A 119 -6.37 -2.75 12.28
CA ALA A 119 -5.48 -3.79 11.77
C ALA A 119 -5.91 -4.17 10.34
N ILE A 120 -4.96 -4.47 9.47
CA ILE A 120 -5.21 -4.95 8.10
C ILE A 120 -4.52 -6.30 7.91
N GLU A 121 -5.29 -7.28 7.44
CA GLU A 121 -4.79 -8.54 6.89
C GLU A 121 -4.86 -8.52 5.37
N VAL A 122 -3.76 -8.86 4.70
CA VAL A 122 -3.66 -8.88 3.25
C VAL A 122 -3.71 -10.31 2.71
N LYS A 123 -4.53 -10.51 1.69
CA LYS A 123 -4.60 -11.75 0.93
C LYS A 123 -4.46 -11.50 -0.57
N GLY A 124 -4.05 -12.53 -1.29
CA GLY A 124 -4.12 -12.54 -2.74
C GLY A 124 -5.36 -13.31 -3.18
N GLU A 125 -6.03 -12.83 -4.22
CA GLU A 125 -7.14 -13.55 -4.84
C GLU A 125 -6.70 -14.95 -5.30
N GLY A 126 -7.49 -15.96 -4.93
CA GLY A 126 -7.20 -17.39 -5.10
C GLY A 126 -6.17 -17.94 -4.11
N ASN A 127 -5.75 -17.18 -3.10
CA ASN A 127 -4.86 -17.57 -2.01
C ASN A 127 -5.31 -16.95 -0.68
N GLU A 128 -6.61 -17.03 -0.38
CA GLU A 128 -7.25 -16.41 0.78
C GLU A 128 -6.96 -17.15 2.10
N GLY A 129 -6.49 -18.38 2.03
CA GLY A 129 -6.24 -19.24 3.19
C GLY A 129 -7.28 -20.36 3.33
N ASP A 130 -6.90 -21.39 4.07
CA ASP A 130 -7.76 -22.53 4.41
C ASP A 130 -8.63 -22.24 5.64
N ASP A 131 -9.51 -23.18 6.00
CA ASP A 131 -10.42 -23.02 7.13
C ASP A 131 -9.67 -22.82 8.45
N VAL A 132 -8.55 -23.53 8.65
CA VAL A 132 -7.70 -23.40 9.85
C VAL A 132 -7.15 -21.98 9.99
N TYR A 133 -6.76 -21.37 8.87
CA TYR A 133 -6.31 -20.00 8.84
C TYR A 133 -7.44 -19.00 9.13
N TRP A 134 -8.65 -19.23 8.61
CA TRP A 134 -9.80 -18.37 8.91
C TRP A 134 -10.30 -18.50 10.33
N ASP A 135 -10.26 -19.69 10.93
CA ASP A 135 -10.54 -19.92 12.35
C ASP A 135 -9.56 -19.13 13.24
N LYS A 136 -8.29 -19.08 12.83
CA LYS A 136 -7.26 -18.28 13.51
C LYS A 136 -7.58 -16.78 13.46
N ILE A 137 -8.01 -16.26 12.30
CA ILE A 137 -8.46 -14.87 12.16
C ILE A 137 -9.71 -14.61 13.00
N ALA A 138 -10.70 -15.50 12.95
CA ALA A 138 -11.95 -15.36 13.69
C ALA A 138 -11.69 -15.26 15.19
N ARG A 139 -10.73 -16.03 15.72
CA ARG A 139 -10.28 -15.94 17.12
C ARG A 139 -9.53 -14.63 17.43
N ALA A 140 -8.74 -14.12 16.49
CA ALA A 140 -7.96 -12.89 16.68
C ALA A 140 -8.83 -11.62 16.66
N ARG A 141 -9.85 -11.59 15.79
CA ARG A 141 -10.73 -10.44 15.54
C ARG A 141 -11.33 -9.81 16.82
N PRO A 142 -11.96 -10.55 17.75
CA PRO A 142 -12.50 -9.94 18.97
C PRO A 142 -11.41 -9.41 19.89
N ILE A 143 -10.24 -10.07 19.97
CA ILE A 143 -9.10 -9.60 20.78
C ILE A 143 -8.59 -8.26 20.24
N LEU A 144 -8.42 -8.16 18.93
CA LEU A 144 -7.99 -6.94 18.25
C LEU A 144 -8.99 -5.79 18.45
N ALA A 145 -10.28 -6.06 18.23
CA ALA A 145 -11.33 -5.06 18.42
C ALA A 145 -11.39 -4.55 19.87
N ALA A 146 -11.29 -5.44 20.86
CA ALA A 146 -11.27 -5.07 22.27
C ALA A 146 -10.06 -4.20 22.67
N ASN A 147 -8.99 -4.24 21.87
CA ASN A 147 -7.80 -3.41 22.06
C ASN A 147 -7.74 -2.20 21.11
N GLY A 148 -8.86 -1.86 20.45
CA GLY A 148 -8.97 -0.67 19.60
C GLY A 148 -8.48 -0.83 18.16
N TYR A 149 -8.16 -2.05 17.72
CA TYR A 149 -7.68 -2.34 16.35
C TYR A 149 -8.64 -3.27 15.59
N PRO A 150 -9.89 -2.89 15.29
CA PRO A 150 -10.78 -3.72 14.49
C PRO A 150 -10.07 -4.21 13.21
N LEU A 151 -10.21 -5.50 12.88
CA LEU A 151 -9.49 -6.12 11.78
C LEU A 151 -10.25 -5.99 10.45
N ARG A 152 -9.62 -5.41 9.43
CA ARG A 152 -10.08 -5.48 8.03
C ARG A 152 -9.26 -6.49 7.24
N SER A 153 -9.92 -7.22 6.35
CA SER A 153 -9.28 -8.20 5.46
C SER A 153 -9.44 -7.73 4.03
N VAL A 154 -8.30 -7.50 3.36
CA VAL A 154 -8.24 -7.02 1.98
C VAL A 154 -7.73 -8.11 1.05
N VAL A 155 -8.37 -8.26 -0.11
CA VAL A 155 -7.97 -9.22 -1.15
C VAL A 155 -7.45 -8.48 -2.36
N VAL A 156 -6.16 -8.69 -2.63
CA VAL A 156 -5.48 -8.12 -3.78
C VAL A 156 -5.84 -8.93 -5.04
N PRO A 157 -6.39 -8.30 -6.10
CA PRO A 157 -6.79 -8.98 -7.33
C PRO A 157 -5.63 -9.74 -7.96
N LYS A 158 -5.86 -10.92 -8.53
CA LYS A 158 -4.80 -11.75 -9.15
C LYS A 158 -4.36 -11.19 -10.50
N ASN A 159 -5.30 -10.58 -11.24
CA ASN A 159 -5.02 -10.02 -12.57
C ASN A 159 -4.02 -8.85 -12.48
N GLY A 160 -2.84 -9.03 -13.08
CA GLY A 160 -1.78 -8.01 -13.14
C GLY A 160 -2.19 -6.72 -13.86
N ARG A 161 -3.21 -6.77 -14.72
CA ARG A 161 -3.77 -5.61 -15.44
C ARG A 161 -4.89 -4.91 -14.69
N ASN A 162 -5.25 -5.40 -13.49
CA ASN A 162 -6.27 -4.74 -12.68
C ASN A 162 -5.77 -3.33 -12.28
N PRO A 163 -6.60 -2.28 -12.41
CA PRO A 163 -6.22 -0.90 -12.08
C PRO A 163 -5.71 -0.74 -10.65
N LEU A 164 -6.27 -1.46 -9.67
CA LEU A 164 -5.83 -1.48 -8.27
C LEU A 164 -4.41 -2.05 -8.10
N ARG A 165 -3.85 -2.73 -9.12
CA ARG A 165 -2.42 -3.12 -9.14
C ARG A 165 -1.56 -2.13 -9.91
N MET A 166 -2.07 -1.57 -11.00
CA MET A 166 -1.31 -0.74 -11.93
C MET A 166 -1.15 0.70 -11.43
N ASN A 167 -2.23 1.31 -10.98
CA ASN A 167 -2.30 2.73 -10.63
C ASN A 167 -1.52 3.09 -9.35
N PRO A 168 -1.51 2.30 -8.27
CA PRO A 168 -0.89 2.74 -7.01
C PRO A 168 0.60 3.04 -7.10
N GLY A 169 1.33 2.29 -7.94
CA GLY A 169 2.76 2.53 -8.15
C GLY A 169 3.05 3.91 -8.76
N VAL A 170 2.25 4.32 -9.75
CA VAL A 170 2.43 5.62 -10.41
C VAL A 170 1.94 6.78 -9.53
N LEU A 171 0.84 6.58 -8.79
CA LEU A 171 0.31 7.57 -7.85
C LEU A 171 1.27 7.82 -6.68
N LYS A 172 1.84 6.76 -6.12
CA LYS A 172 2.86 6.88 -5.06
C LYS A 172 4.08 7.70 -5.54
N GLN A 173 4.55 7.47 -6.76
CA GLN A 173 5.65 8.26 -7.31
C GLN A 173 5.28 9.73 -7.52
N ALA A 174 4.02 10.00 -7.84
CA ALA A 174 3.51 11.35 -8.08
C ALA A 174 3.45 12.20 -6.80
N ILE A 175 3.19 11.60 -5.63
CA ILE A 175 3.17 12.32 -4.34
C ILE A 175 4.48 13.05 -4.09
N HIS A 176 5.62 12.41 -4.35
CA HIS A 176 6.94 13.01 -4.17
C HIS A 176 7.26 14.11 -5.20
N ARG A 177 6.36 14.38 -6.14
CA ARG A 177 6.53 15.37 -7.20
C ARG A 177 5.52 16.50 -7.11
N LEU A 178 4.61 16.48 -6.13
CA LEU A 178 3.55 17.49 -5.96
C LEU A 178 4.14 18.90 -5.97
N ASP A 179 5.01 19.23 -5.02
CA ASP A 179 5.58 20.58 -4.88
C ASP A 179 6.38 21.04 -6.10
N ALA A 180 7.01 20.09 -6.81
CA ALA A 180 7.86 20.40 -7.95
C ALA A 180 7.09 20.58 -9.27
N TRP A 181 5.87 20.03 -9.38
CA TRP A 181 5.12 19.99 -10.64
C TRP A 181 3.77 20.68 -10.58
N LEU A 182 3.17 20.80 -9.39
CA LEU A 182 1.84 21.37 -9.21
C LEU A 182 1.92 22.88 -8.92
N THR A 183 2.00 23.68 -9.97
CA THR A 183 2.02 25.16 -9.86
C THR A 183 0.61 25.74 -9.97
N ASP A 184 0.38 26.92 -9.38
CA ASP A 184 -0.90 27.65 -9.49
C ASP A 184 -1.30 27.90 -10.95
N GLU A 185 -0.32 28.18 -11.82
CA GLU A 185 -0.55 28.38 -13.25
C GLU A 185 -1.07 27.09 -13.92
N LEU A 186 -0.46 25.94 -13.59
CA LEU A 186 -0.90 24.64 -14.11
C LEU A 186 -2.32 24.33 -13.62
N VAL A 187 -2.58 24.52 -12.33
CA VAL A 187 -3.90 24.30 -11.71
C VAL A 187 -4.94 25.17 -12.41
N ALA A 188 -4.68 26.46 -12.62
CA ALA A 188 -5.61 27.38 -13.28
C ALA A 188 -5.90 26.98 -14.74
N ARG A 189 -4.89 26.54 -15.48
CA ARG A 189 -5.05 26.07 -16.87
C ARG A 189 -5.90 24.81 -16.97
N VAL A 190 -5.65 23.82 -16.10
CA VAL A 190 -6.44 22.58 -16.04
C VAL A 190 -7.87 22.88 -15.58
N THR A 191 -8.03 23.72 -14.57
CA THR A 191 -9.35 24.13 -14.05
C THR A 191 -10.20 24.74 -15.15
N ARG A 192 -9.69 25.79 -15.81
CA ARG A 192 -10.38 26.45 -16.92
C ARG A 192 -10.77 25.48 -18.04
N ARG A 193 -9.92 24.47 -18.31
CA ARG A 193 -10.24 23.49 -19.34
C ARG A 193 -11.37 22.56 -18.92
N CYS A 194 -11.36 22.06 -17.69
CA CYS A 194 -12.35 21.09 -17.23
C CYS A 194 -13.66 21.72 -16.74
N GLU A 195 -13.76 23.06 -16.68
CA GLU A 195 -15.02 23.79 -16.41
C GLU A 195 -16.15 23.42 -17.39
N SER A 196 -15.80 23.03 -18.63
CA SER A 196 -16.79 22.61 -19.63
C SER A 196 -17.38 21.22 -19.39
N GLY A 197 -16.91 20.49 -18.37
CA GLY A 197 -17.32 19.13 -18.04
C GLY A 197 -16.19 18.10 -18.18
N PRO A 198 -16.53 16.81 -17.99
CA PRO A 198 -15.57 15.71 -18.04
C PRO A 198 -14.83 15.63 -19.37
N ILE A 199 -13.59 15.19 -19.32
CA ILE A 199 -12.70 15.10 -20.48
C ILE A 199 -11.81 13.87 -20.39
N SER A 200 -11.48 13.27 -21.53
CA SER A 200 -10.46 12.22 -21.56
C SER A 200 -9.07 12.80 -21.25
N VAL A 201 -8.23 12.02 -20.56
CA VAL A 201 -6.83 12.35 -20.27
C VAL A 201 -6.08 12.72 -21.55
N GLY A 202 -6.31 12.00 -22.65
CA GLY A 202 -5.67 12.26 -23.94
C GLY A 202 -6.02 13.65 -24.49
N ALA A 203 -7.31 14.01 -24.46
CA ALA A 203 -7.74 15.34 -24.89
C ALA A 203 -7.23 16.43 -23.94
N LEU A 204 -7.26 16.21 -22.63
CA LEU A 204 -6.71 17.15 -21.65
C LEU A 204 -5.22 17.41 -21.89
N CYS A 205 -4.44 16.35 -22.12
CA CYS A 205 -3.01 16.48 -22.42
C CYS A 205 -2.77 17.26 -23.72
N ALA A 206 -3.57 17.01 -24.76
CA ALA A 206 -3.43 17.70 -26.03
C ALA A 206 -3.80 19.19 -25.94
N GLU A 207 -4.92 19.51 -25.31
CA GLU A 207 -5.48 20.86 -25.28
C GLU A 207 -4.74 21.77 -24.30
N VAL A 208 -4.30 21.23 -23.16
CA VAL A 208 -3.53 21.98 -22.15
C VAL A 208 -2.02 21.81 -22.38
N GLN A 209 -1.59 21.04 -23.38
CA GLN A 209 -0.18 20.74 -23.68
C GLN A 209 0.56 20.13 -22.48
N LEU A 210 -0.07 19.15 -21.82
CA LEU A 210 0.50 18.46 -20.67
C LEU A 210 1.26 17.21 -21.10
N LEU A 211 2.33 16.91 -20.36
CA LEU A 211 2.95 15.60 -20.43
C LEU A 211 2.05 14.58 -19.70
N PRO A 212 1.82 13.37 -20.24
CA PRO A 212 0.99 12.35 -19.58
C PRO A 212 1.43 12.01 -18.14
N GLY A 213 2.73 12.14 -17.85
CA GLY A 213 3.28 11.93 -16.51
C GLY A 213 2.81 12.93 -15.44
N VAL A 214 2.18 14.03 -15.84
CA VAL A 214 1.58 15.04 -14.93
C VAL A 214 0.21 14.60 -14.43
N ILE A 215 -0.49 13.72 -15.14
CA ILE A 215 -1.84 13.29 -14.78
C ILE A 215 -1.90 12.64 -13.39
N PRO A 216 -1.00 11.71 -13.02
CA PRO A 216 -0.93 11.22 -11.65
C PRO A 216 -0.72 12.31 -10.61
N VAL A 217 0.04 13.37 -10.91
CA VAL A 217 0.27 14.51 -10.00
C VAL A 217 -1.02 15.30 -9.78
N LEU A 218 -1.76 15.58 -10.85
CA LEU A 218 -3.06 16.26 -10.78
C LEU A 218 -4.10 15.45 -9.99
N LEU A 219 -4.07 14.11 -10.14
CA LEU A 219 -4.93 13.19 -9.39
C LEU A 219 -4.58 13.18 -7.89
N VAL A 220 -3.30 13.05 -7.52
CA VAL A 220 -2.91 13.03 -6.09
C VAL A 220 -2.96 14.41 -5.44
N GLY A 221 -2.92 15.48 -6.24
CA GLY A 221 -3.05 16.87 -5.79
C GLY A 221 -4.49 17.36 -5.68
N GLY A 222 -5.49 16.53 -6.04
CA GLY A 222 -6.90 16.91 -5.94
C GLY A 222 -7.33 17.97 -6.94
N VAL A 223 -6.60 18.17 -8.04
CA VAL A 223 -7.06 19.06 -9.13
C VAL A 223 -8.12 18.36 -9.96
N ILE A 224 -7.86 17.09 -10.28
CA ILE A 224 -8.78 16.24 -11.03
C ILE A 224 -9.06 14.94 -10.28
N SER A 225 -10.23 14.37 -10.53
CA SER A 225 -10.67 13.06 -10.04
C SER A 225 -11.00 12.15 -11.22
N ALA A 226 -10.92 10.84 -10.99
CA ALA A 226 -11.39 9.82 -11.91
C ALA A 226 -11.65 8.51 -11.16
N ASP A 227 -12.42 7.61 -11.76
CA ASP A 227 -12.58 6.24 -11.26
C ASP A 227 -11.32 5.40 -11.55
N ILE A 228 -10.31 5.61 -10.72
CA ILE A 228 -9.01 4.91 -10.81
C ILE A 228 -9.03 3.53 -10.12
N ALA A 229 -10.15 3.15 -9.51
CA ALA A 229 -10.37 1.80 -8.98
C ALA A 229 -10.71 0.83 -10.13
N HIS A 230 -11.53 1.28 -11.08
CA HIS A 230 -12.03 0.46 -12.19
C HIS A 230 -11.37 0.75 -13.53
N HIS A 231 -10.66 1.88 -13.66
CA HIS A 231 -9.97 2.24 -14.90
C HIS A 231 -8.49 2.53 -14.67
N THR A 232 -7.66 1.98 -15.56
CA THR A 232 -6.22 2.27 -15.59
C THR A 232 -5.99 3.71 -16.04
N ILE A 233 -5.00 4.38 -15.44
CA ILE A 233 -4.58 5.72 -15.88
C ILE A 233 -3.96 5.63 -17.28
N CYS A 234 -4.74 5.98 -18.29
CA CYS A 234 -4.37 6.00 -19.71
C CYS A 234 -5.10 7.13 -20.44
N SER A 235 -4.84 7.30 -21.74
CA SER A 235 -5.41 8.41 -22.53
C SER A 235 -6.94 8.41 -22.62
N THR A 236 -7.60 7.27 -22.43
CA THR A 236 -9.06 7.15 -22.50
C THR A 236 -9.73 7.33 -21.15
N LEU A 237 -8.97 7.43 -20.05
CA LEU A 237 -9.54 7.68 -18.72
C LEU A 237 -10.24 9.04 -18.75
N GLU A 238 -11.50 9.08 -18.35
CA GLU A 238 -12.25 10.32 -18.17
C GLU A 238 -11.92 10.93 -16.81
N VAL A 239 -11.69 12.24 -16.79
CA VAL A 239 -11.37 13.02 -15.58
C VAL A 239 -12.33 14.20 -15.46
N SER A 240 -12.62 14.57 -14.23
CA SER A 240 -13.40 15.76 -13.85
C SER A 240 -12.63 16.60 -12.82
N LEU A 241 -13.08 17.82 -12.55
CA LEU A 241 -12.50 18.62 -11.47
C LEU A 241 -12.84 18.01 -10.11
N ALA A 242 -11.83 17.93 -9.25
CA ALA A 242 -11.97 17.41 -7.90
C ALA A 242 -12.08 18.51 -6.83
N TYR A 243 -11.66 19.74 -7.12
CA TYR A 243 -11.73 20.88 -6.17
C TYR A 243 -11.09 20.59 -4.80
N GLY A 244 -10.00 19.82 -4.79
CA GLY A 244 -9.32 19.38 -3.58
C GLY A 244 -9.89 18.12 -2.94
N ASP A 245 -11.00 17.57 -3.45
CA ASP A 245 -11.45 16.24 -3.05
C ASP A 245 -10.45 15.18 -3.48
N LEU A 246 -10.26 14.19 -2.61
CA LEU A 246 -9.31 13.09 -2.79
C LEU A 246 -9.98 11.74 -2.57
N SER A 247 -11.32 11.69 -2.59
CA SER A 247 -12.09 10.46 -2.35
C SER A 247 -11.78 9.35 -3.36
N HIS A 248 -11.40 9.69 -4.60
CA HIS A 248 -10.95 8.70 -5.60
C HIS A 248 -9.66 7.95 -5.20
N LEU A 249 -8.94 8.40 -4.17
CA LEU A 249 -7.76 7.71 -3.63
C LEU A 249 -8.10 6.69 -2.53
N TYR A 250 -9.37 6.55 -2.14
CA TYR A 250 -9.83 5.67 -1.05
C TYR A 250 -9.91 4.19 -1.48
N LEU A 251 -8.85 3.71 -2.11
CA LEU A 251 -8.83 2.45 -2.87
C LEU A 251 -8.75 1.18 -2.02
N ILE A 252 -8.54 1.30 -0.71
CA ILE A 252 -8.48 0.13 0.18
C ILE A 252 -9.85 -0.54 0.29
N GLU A 253 -10.92 0.25 0.32
CA GLU A 253 -12.30 -0.21 0.47
C GLU A 253 -12.73 -1.09 -0.72
N GLU A 254 -12.21 -0.80 -1.91
CA GLU A 254 -12.43 -1.58 -3.14
C GLU A 254 -11.84 -2.99 -3.10
N MET A 255 -10.95 -3.26 -2.15
CA MET A 255 -10.36 -4.59 -1.93
C MET A 255 -10.92 -5.30 -0.71
N GLU A 256 -11.88 -4.70 -0.01
CA GLU A 256 -12.47 -5.32 1.16
C GLU A 256 -13.35 -6.51 0.77
N THR A 257 -13.23 -7.59 1.54
CA THR A 257 -14.08 -8.75 1.34
C THR A 257 -15.33 -8.67 2.21
N ALA A 258 -16.50 -8.86 1.59
CA ALA A 258 -17.77 -9.02 2.31
C ALA A 258 -17.76 -10.19 3.33
N ARG A 259 -16.83 -11.15 3.17
CA ARG A 259 -16.65 -12.27 4.11
C ARG A 259 -16.19 -11.85 5.51
N GLY A 260 -15.78 -10.59 5.71
CA GLY A 260 -15.42 -10.04 7.02
C GLY A 260 -16.54 -9.31 7.77
N MET A 261 -17.74 -9.16 7.18
CA MET A 261 -18.85 -8.38 7.75
C MET A 261 -19.91 -9.23 8.48
N ASN A 262 -19.89 -10.55 8.32
CA ASN A 262 -20.83 -11.46 8.99
C ASN A 262 -20.07 -12.41 9.92
N GLY A 263 -19.85 -11.97 11.16
CA GLY A 263 -19.29 -12.77 12.25
C GLY A 263 -19.51 -12.07 13.58
#